data_AF-A0A2S8RZ16-F1
#
_entry.id   AF-A0A2S8RZ16-F1
#
_cell.length_a   1.000
_cell.length_b   1.000
_cell.length_c   1.000
_cell.angle_alpha   90.00
_cell.angle_beta   90.00
_cell.angle_gamma   90.00
#
_symmetry.space_group_name_H-M   'P 1'
#
loop_
_entity.id
_entity.type
_entity.pdbx_description
1 polymer ?
#
loop_
_entity_poly.entity_id
_entity_poly.type
_entity_poly.pdbx_seq_one_letter_code
_entity_poly.pdbx_strand_id
1 'polypeptide(L)'
;MASVDFTGIYLAAADDFVWGLGGVYDEAVDVTFSGIMAIDAPSALAVAAVSLFDATVDVTGIILSTADAGAMVDLPLPVAEGEAPLSGPVDELIAAGSLLGDARITFDGIVQSEIAGGGAIGAFSGMGDALVETGGIVSSANGFAIRTQAGLGVATTQTVGLVLAGAGECAVMNEGGVDGLVTNLGLIHAYGSDMAGILATARIDFTFSGNRQPALAGSSAEVVNHGTVLASGDGVRVEVQGDASVTNAGTISGGTAGIRVIDMDGSDGSGLAEIMSSGTILSQGTAIAVEGDFARAEITLSGQVLSGTGTAIHTGTSDDVISVQNGACVIGDIATGDGDDIVLFEDAVTFCGVVSTAGGDDEVHLGAAGGTVIGGDGNDLLFAGSGIDHFVFSFTEMGTDHVYGFDPTVDRLVFDTTQFSSVVVGDDLLITLGATEIVLHDTTTLAADTLLLVG
;
A
#
# COMPACT_ATOMS: atom_id res chain seq x y z
N MET A 1 16.91 34.95 5.11
CA MET A 1 16.33 34.26 3.96
C MET A 1 17.24 34.51 2.78
N ALA A 2 17.92 33.47 2.31
CA ALA A 2 18.72 33.50 1.09
C ALA A 2 17.85 33.00 -0.06
N SER A 3 17.79 33.73 -1.18
CA SER A 3 16.99 33.36 -2.34
C SER A 3 17.84 33.42 -3.61
N VAL A 4 17.68 32.43 -4.48
CA VAL A 4 18.40 32.34 -5.76
C VAL A 4 17.45 31.94 -6.88
N ASP A 5 17.39 32.75 -7.92
CA ASP A 5 16.57 32.51 -9.11
C ASP A 5 17.44 32.21 -10.33
N PHE A 6 17.11 31.12 -11.02
CA PHE A 6 17.81 30.68 -12.23
C PHE A 6 16.86 30.62 -13.44
N THR A 7 17.24 31.32 -14.49
CA THR A 7 16.52 31.34 -15.78
C THR A 7 17.52 31.24 -16.93
N GLY A 8 17.37 30.28 -17.84
CA GLY A 8 18.27 30.15 -18.99
C GLY A 8 18.42 28.73 -19.53
N ILE A 9 19.44 28.54 -20.38
CA ILE A 9 19.85 27.23 -20.90
C ILE A 9 21.24 26.90 -20.33
N TYR A 10 21.38 25.71 -19.76
CA TYR A 10 22.60 25.25 -19.09
C TYR A 10 23.02 23.88 -19.63
N LEU A 11 24.32 23.73 -19.90
CA LEU A 11 24.93 22.49 -20.39
C LEU A 11 26.14 22.18 -19.50
N ALA A 12 26.13 21.03 -18.82
CA ALA A 12 27.24 20.55 -17.98
C ALA A 12 27.80 19.22 -18.55
N ALA A 13 29.12 19.11 -18.67
CA ALA A 13 29.79 18.03 -19.41
C ALA A 13 31.08 17.49 -18.73
N ALA A 14 31.27 17.72 -17.42
CA ALA A 14 32.40 17.24 -16.62
C ALA A 14 31.95 17.03 -15.17
N ASP A 15 32.80 16.44 -14.30
CA ASP A 15 32.62 16.03 -12.87
C ASP A 15 32.12 17.13 -11.89
N ASP A 16 31.32 18.08 -12.36
CA ASP A 16 30.89 19.26 -11.66
C ASP A 16 29.57 19.01 -10.94
N PHE A 17 29.57 19.34 -9.65
CA PHE A 17 28.40 19.70 -8.87
C PHE A 17 27.66 20.85 -9.57
N VAL A 18 26.50 20.59 -10.16
CA VAL A 18 25.78 21.55 -11.00
C VAL A 18 24.79 22.36 -10.15
N TRP A 19 25.27 22.98 -9.07
CA TRP A 19 24.64 24.15 -8.43
C TRP A 19 23.58 23.85 -7.35
N GLY A 20 23.99 24.08 -6.09
CA GLY A 20 23.11 24.22 -4.93
C GLY A 20 23.74 25.17 -3.91
N LEU A 21 22.91 25.81 -3.09
CA LEU A 21 23.40 26.55 -1.93
C LEU A 21 23.75 25.52 -0.84
N GLY A 22 25.01 25.04 -0.87
CA GLY A 22 25.58 24.18 0.18
C GLY A 22 26.35 25.02 1.20
N GLY A 23 25.82 25.14 2.41
CA GLY A 23 26.46 25.85 3.52
C GLY A 23 25.53 25.91 4.74
N VAL A 24 26.09 26.04 5.95
CA VAL A 24 25.30 26.30 7.17
C VAL A 24 24.68 27.69 7.03
N TYR A 25 23.51 27.77 6.42
CA TYR A 25 22.72 28.97 6.48
C TYR A 25 21.92 28.89 7.79
N ASP A 26 22.26 29.76 8.74
CA ASP A 26 21.42 30.04 9.90
C ASP A 26 20.10 30.76 9.51
N GLU A 27 19.66 30.60 8.26
CA GLU A 27 18.48 31.22 7.68
C GLU A 27 17.85 30.28 6.64
N ALA A 28 16.54 30.44 6.39
CA ALA A 28 15.84 29.73 5.33
C ALA A 28 16.44 29.99 3.93
N VAL A 29 16.38 28.98 3.07
CA VAL A 29 16.93 28.99 1.70
C VAL A 29 15.83 28.67 0.69
N ASP A 30 15.67 29.52 -0.31
CA ASP A 30 14.74 29.33 -1.43
C ASP A 30 15.50 29.31 -2.77
N VAL A 31 15.26 28.29 -3.60
CA VAL A 31 15.88 28.15 -4.93
C VAL A 31 14.80 27.97 -5.99
N THR A 32 14.79 28.84 -7.01
CA THR A 32 13.85 28.76 -8.14
C THR A 32 14.59 28.42 -9.44
N PHE A 33 14.10 27.46 -10.21
CA PHE A 33 14.59 27.16 -11.57
C PHE A 33 13.47 27.14 -12.61
N SER A 34 13.59 27.95 -13.66
CA SER A 34 12.62 28.02 -14.76
C SER A 34 13.26 27.89 -16.16
N GLY A 35 14.39 27.17 -16.25
CA GLY A 35 15.22 27.05 -17.46
C GLY A 35 15.19 25.69 -18.15
N ILE A 36 16.21 25.43 -18.98
CA ILE A 36 16.53 24.11 -19.53
C ILE A 36 17.95 23.75 -19.09
N MET A 37 18.14 22.56 -18.53
CA MET A 37 19.42 22.04 -18.11
C MET A 37 19.63 20.64 -18.72
N ALA A 38 20.81 20.41 -19.29
CA ALA A 38 21.26 19.08 -19.67
C ALA A 38 22.60 18.78 -19.01
N ILE A 39 22.69 17.62 -18.35
CA ILE A 39 23.87 17.16 -17.61
C ILE A 39 24.32 15.84 -18.22
N ASP A 40 25.56 15.82 -18.70
CA ASP A 40 26.25 14.63 -19.20
C ASP A 40 27.56 14.48 -18.41
N ALA A 41 27.45 13.96 -17.19
CA ALA A 41 28.55 13.84 -16.23
C ALA A 41 28.44 12.52 -15.46
N PRO A 42 29.53 11.93 -14.93
CA PRO A 42 29.47 10.68 -14.17
C PRO A 42 28.69 10.79 -12.85
N SER A 43 28.56 11.99 -12.31
CA SER A 43 27.78 12.26 -11.11
C SER A 43 27.08 13.60 -11.24
N ALA A 44 25.85 13.71 -10.73
CA ALA A 44 25.06 14.93 -10.85
C ALA A 44 24.21 15.23 -9.61
N LEU A 45 24.13 16.53 -9.31
CA LEU A 45 23.10 17.17 -8.50
C LEU A 45 22.81 18.49 -9.21
N ALA A 46 21.58 18.66 -9.70
CA ALA A 46 21.19 19.74 -10.60
C ALA A 46 20.68 20.98 -9.86
N VAL A 47 19.89 20.77 -8.81
CA VAL A 47 19.32 21.87 -8.01
C VAL A 47 19.24 21.40 -6.57
N ALA A 48 19.86 22.15 -5.65
CA ALA A 48 19.74 21.86 -4.23
C ALA A 48 19.59 23.09 -3.34
N ALA A 49 18.67 23.00 -2.38
CA ALA A 49 18.60 23.89 -1.22
C ALA A 49 18.91 23.07 0.04
N VAL A 50 19.92 23.48 0.80
CA VAL A 50 20.25 22.86 2.09
C VAL A 50 20.32 23.95 3.16
N SER A 51 19.54 23.80 4.25
CA SER A 51 19.50 24.77 5.35
C SER A 51 19.41 24.09 6.72
N LEU A 52 19.82 24.81 7.77
CA LEU A 52 19.50 24.44 9.14
C LEU A 52 18.00 24.65 9.43
N PHE A 53 17.38 25.65 8.79
CA PHE A 53 15.97 25.98 8.85
C PHE A 53 15.28 25.55 7.55
N ASP A 54 14.25 26.25 7.10
CA ASP A 54 13.49 25.85 5.93
C ASP A 54 14.33 25.84 4.64
N ALA A 55 14.11 24.84 3.79
CA ALA A 55 14.71 24.70 2.47
C ALA A 55 13.61 24.47 1.42
N THR A 56 13.49 25.40 0.47
CA THR A 56 12.48 25.33 -0.60
C THR A 56 13.16 25.26 -1.96
N VAL A 57 12.67 24.37 -2.84
CA VAL A 57 13.08 24.29 -4.24
C VAL A 57 11.85 24.32 -5.15
N ASP A 58 11.77 25.32 -6.03
CA ASP A 58 10.70 25.45 -7.01
C ASP A 58 11.24 25.27 -8.44
N VAL A 59 10.69 24.31 -9.18
CA VAL A 59 11.19 23.95 -10.52
C VAL A 59 10.03 23.92 -11.53
N THR A 60 10.06 24.81 -12.51
CA THR A 60 9.10 24.83 -13.64
C THR A 60 9.79 24.56 -14.99
N GLY A 61 11.09 24.25 -14.97
CA GLY A 61 11.94 24.08 -16.15
C GLY A 61 12.06 22.63 -16.65
N ILE A 62 13.02 22.40 -17.53
CA ILE A 62 13.39 21.07 -18.04
C ILE A 62 14.78 20.71 -17.52
N ILE A 63 14.95 19.55 -16.91
CA ILE A 63 16.24 19.03 -16.44
C ILE A 63 16.42 17.62 -16.98
N LEU A 64 17.48 17.38 -17.74
CA LEU A 64 17.83 16.08 -18.29
C LEU A 64 19.21 15.70 -17.78
N SER A 65 19.36 14.50 -17.21
CA SER A 65 20.64 13.99 -16.74
C SER A 65 20.86 12.56 -17.22
N THR A 66 22.03 12.30 -17.82
CA THR A 66 22.54 10.95 -18.13
C THR A 66 23.53 10.46 -17.07
N ALA A 67 23.63 11.15 -15.94
CA ALA A 67 24.54 10.76 -14.86
C ALA A 67 24.13 9.43 -14.23
N ASP A 68 25.12 8.58 -13.97
CA ASP A 68 24.97 7.26 -13.39
C ASP A 68 25.08 7.25 -11.86
N ALA A 69 25.59 8.33 -11.24
CA ALA A 69 25.69 8.47 -9.79
C ALA A 69 25.18 9.85 -9.27
N GLY A 70 24.80 9.87 -7.99
CA GLY A 70 24.54 11.10 -7.25
C GLY A 70 25.82 11.90 -6.99
N ALA A 71 25.71 13.22 -6.83
CA ALA A 71 26.85 14.03 -6.41
C ALA A 71 27.15 13.83 -4.92
N MET A 72 28.44 13.75 -4.56
CA MET A 72 28.84 13.78 -3.16
C MET A 72 28.57 15.16 -2.56
N VAL A 73 27.79 15.23 -1.49
CA VAL A 73 27.57 16.45 -0.73
C VAL A 73 28.17 16.31 0.66
N ASP A 74 29.10 17.20 0.98
CA ASP A 74 29.59 17.36 2.35
C ASP A 74 28.56 18.18 3.12
N LEU A 75 27.82 17.54 4.04
CA LEU A 75 26.95 18.26 4.94
C LEU A 75 27.82 19.03 5.94
N PRO A 76 27.65 20.36 6.05
CA PRO A 76 28.45 21.16 6.95
C PRO A 76 27.89 21.08 8.36
N LEU A 77 27.83 19.88 8.94
CA LEU A 77 27.59 19.75 10.37
C LEU A 77 28.85 20.20 11.11
N PRO A 78 28.73 20.97 12.21
CA PRO A 78 29.87 21.21 13.10
C PRO A 78 30.28 19.88 13.73
N VAL A 79 31.14 19.14 13.04
CA VAL A 79 31.77 17.93 13.56
C VAL A 79 32.78 18.31 14.62
N ALA A 80 32.85 17.54 15.69
CA ALA A 80 33.85 17.73 16.73
C ALA A 80 35.26 17.67 16.13
N GLU A 81 36.20 18.41 16.71
CA GLU A 81 37.59 18.43 16.24
C GLU A 81 38.16 17.00 16.19
N GLY A 82 38.40 16.49 14.97
CA GLY A 82 38.91 15.13 14.73
C GLY A 82 37.91 14.14 14.13
N GLU A 83 36.63 14.52 13.99
CA GLU A 83 35.63 13.71 13.27
C GLU A 83 35.59 14.12 11.79
N ALA A 84 35.47 13.12 10.90
CA ALA A 84 35.32 13.38 9.48
C ALA A 84 33.95 14.03 9.24
N PRO A 85 33.85 15.06 8.37
CA PRO A 85 32.56 15.60 7.96
C PRO A 85 31.68 14.47 7.42
N LEU A 86 30.38 14.58 7.69
CA LEU A 86 29.39 13.67 7.13
C LEU A 86 29.30 13.95 5.63
N SER A 87 30.09 13.21 4.86
CA SER A 87 30.04 13.18 3.39
C SER A 87 29.21 11.99 2.96
N GLY A 88 28.18 12.21 2.16
CA GLY A 88 27.40 11.14 1.53
C GLY A 88 27.06 11.50 0.08
N PRO A 89 26.83 10.50 -0.79
CA PRO A 89 26.21 10.77 -2.07
C PRO A 89 24.79 11.28 -1.80
N VAL A 90 24.44 12.40 -2.45
CA VAL A 90 23.04 12.78 -2.64
C VAL A 90 22.63 12.11 -3.93
N ASP A 91 21.82 11.06 -3.79
CA ASP A 91 21.40 10.22 -4.88
C ASP A 91 20.27 10.85 -5.69
N GLU A 92 19.87 12.09 -5.37
CA GLU A 92 18.80 12.83 -6.04
C GLU A 92 19.31 13.91 -6.99
N LEU A 93 18.64 14.07 -8.13
CA LEU A 93 18.96 15.13 -9.09
C LEU A 93 18.48 16.52 -8.61
N ILE A 94 17.34 16.57 -7.91
CA ILE A 94 16.76 17.79 -7.32
C ILE A 94 16.52 17.51 -5.83
N ALA A 95 17.11 18.31 -4.94
CA ALA A 95 17.07 18.05 -3.51
C ALA A 95 16.73 19.28 -2.66
N ALA A 96 15.86 19.11 -1.66
CA ALA A 96 15.65 20.06 -0.57
C ALA A 96 15.99 19.37 0.75
N GLY A 97 16.90 19.95 1.54
CA GLY A 97 17.36 19.38 2.79
C GLY A 97 17.25 20.38 3.94
N SER A 98 16.56 20.00 5.02
CA SER A 98 16.49 20.77 6.26
C SER A 98 16.83 19.91 7.48
N LEU A 99 17.50 20.48 8.48
CA LEU A 99 17.70 19.80 9.76
C LEU A 99 16.61 20.14 10.79
N LEU A 100 16.30 21.42 10.99
CA LEU A 100 15.37 21.89 12.04
C LEU A 100 14.03 22.40 11.50
N GLY A 101 13.95 22.74 10.22
CA GLY A 101 12.77 23.32 9.57
C GLY A 101 12.17 22.40 8.52
N ASP A 102 11.37 22.97 7.63
CA ASP A 102 10.70 22.19 6.59
C ASP A 102 11.58 22.05 5.34
N ALA A 103 11.48 20.92 4.65
CA ALA A 103 12.06 20.74 3.32
C ALA A 103 10.93 20.62 2.29
N ARG A 104 10.90 21.52 1.30
CA ARG A 104 9.79 21.62 0.35
C ARG A 104 10.29 21.63 -1.08
N ILE A 105 9.65 20.83 -1.94
CA ILE A 105 9.86 20.88 -3.38
C ILE A 105 8.52 21.05 -4.09
N THR A 106 8.43 22.07 -4.94
CA THR A 106 7.34 22.21 -5.92
C THR A 106 7.90 21.98 -7.33
N PHE A 107 7.34 21.04 -8.07
CA PHE A 107 7.81 20.68 -9.40
C PHE A 107 6.69 20.69 -10.44
N ASP A 108 6.74 21.61 -11.40
CA ASP A 108 5.79 21.73 -12.52
C ASP A 108 6.51 21.66 -13.89
N GLY A 109 7.66 20.97 -13.93
CA GLY A 109 8.56 20.91 -15.08
C GLY A 109 8.63 19.55 -15.79
N ILE A 110 9.77 19.28 -16.42
CA ILE A 110 10.14 17.94 -16.91
C ILE A 110 11.51 17.57 -16.35
N VAL A 111 11.61 16.45 -15.65
CA VAL A 111 12.86 15.92 -15.13
C VAL A 111 13.05 14.48 -15.56
N GLN A 112 14.24 14.18 -16.08
CA GLN A 112 14.67 12.82 -16.39
C GLN A 112 16.03 12.58 -15.74
N SER A 113 16.09 11.54 -14.90
CA SER A 113 17.29 11.08 -14.21
C SER A 113 17.65 9.65 -14.64
N GLU A 114 18.94 9.39 -14.78
CA GLU A 114 19.51 8.05 -14.98
C GLU A 114 20.36 7.59 -13.78
N ILE A 115 20.32 8.32 -12.66
CA ILE A 115 21.13 8.05 -11.47
C ILE A 115 20.77 6.67 -10.91
N ALA A 116 21.78 5.80 -10.75
CA ALA A 116 21.60 4.45 -10.24
C ALA A 116 21.38 4.44 -8.73
N GLY A 117 20.32 3.76 -8.28
CA GLY A 117 19.96 3.68 -6.86
C GLY A 117 19.32 4.95 -6.30
N GLY A 118 19.21 6.00 -7.11
CA GLY A 118 18.82 7.35 -6.69
C GLY A 118 17.52 7.88 -7.28
N GLY A 119 17.13 9.06 -6.77
CA GLY A 119 15.91 9.77 -7.11
C GLY A 119 16.05 10.75 -8.26
N ALA A 120 14.93 11.11 -8.91
CA ALA A 120 14.88 12.36 -9.65
C ALA A 120 14.64 13.56 -8.72
N ILE A 121 13.79 13.40 -7.70
CA ILE A 121 13.41 14.45 -6.75
C ILE A 121 13.45 13.91 -5.31
N GLY A 122 14.00 14.69 -4.38
CA GLY A 122 14.10 14.34 -2.96
C GLY A 122 13.88 15.50 -1.99
N ALA A 123 12.93 15.41 -1.07
CA ALA A 123 12.83 16.33 0.07
C ALA A 123 13.15 15.60 1.38
N PHE A 124 14.01 16.19 2.21
CA PHE A 124 14.55 15.58 3.42
C PHE A 124 14.49 16.56 4.59
N SER A 125 13.72 16.26 5.64
CA SER A 125 13.73 17.03 6.88
C SER A 125 14.10 16.16 8.09
N GLY A 126 14.99 16.66 8.95
CA GLY A 126 15.36 16.01 10.20
C GLY A 126 14.31 16.14 11.30
N MET A 127 13.84 17.37 11.56
CA MET A 127 12.91 17.69 12.65
C MET A 127 11.59 18.32 12.21
N GLY A 128 11.54 18.90 11.01
CA GLY A 128 10.32 19.49 10.44
C GLY A 128 9.66 18.57 9.42
N ASP A 129 8.76 19.14 8.63
CA ASP A 129 8.02 18.40 7.61
C ASP A 129 8.84 18.30 6.31
N ALA A 130 8.61 17.24 5.55
CA ALA A 130 9.12 17.11 4.19
C ALA A 130 7.94 17.07 3.22
N LEU A 131 7.95 17.91 2.19
CA LEU A 131 6.88 18.05 1.22
C LEU A 131 7.42 18.00 -0.20
N VAL A 132 6.84 17.14 -1.04
CA VAL A 132 7.03 17.16 -2.48
C VAL A 132 5.69 17.26 -3.19
N GLU A 133 5.52 18.29 -4.02
CA GLU A 133 4.36 18.48 -4.89
C GLU A 133 4.80 18.42 -6.36
N THR A 134 4.20 17.53 -7.16
CA THR A 134 4.57 17.37 -8.58
C THR A 134 3.37 17.53 -9.52
N GLY A 135 3.39 18.57 -10.36
CA GLY A 135 2.47 18.77 -11.50
C GLY A 135 3.05 18.31 -12.85
N GLY A 136 4.37 18.21 -12.93
CA GLY A 136 5.12 17.95 -14.17
C GLY A 136 5.33 16.48 -14.54
N ILE A 137 6.36 16.22 -15.35
CA ILE A 137 6.82 14.87 -15.70
C ILE A 137 8.11 14.57 -14.93
N VAL A 138 8.08 13.51 -14.11
CA VAL A 138 9.23 13.03 -13.34
C VAL A 138 9.57 11.62 -13.81
N SER A 139 10.80 11.40 -14.27
CA SER A 139 11.25 10.10 -14.73
C SER A 139 12.58 9.73 -14.11
N SER A 140 12.69 8.51 -13.57
CA SER A 140 13.95 7.90 -13.14
C SER A 140 14.14 6.53 -13.79
N ALA A 141 15.25 6.32 -14.48
CA ALA A 141 15.50 5.05 -15.16
C ALA A 141 16.00 3.96 -14.20
N ASN A 142 16.81 4.33 -13.20
CA ASN A 142 17.61 3.40 -12.41
C ASN A 142 17.35 3.50 -10.88
N GLY A 143 16.24 4.10 -10.47
CA GLY A 143 15.83 4.22 -9.07
C GLY A 143 14.41 4.79 -8.92
N PHE A 144 14.10 5.28 -7.72
CA PHE A 144 12.82 5.94 -7.48
C PHE A 144 12.73 7.26 -8.24
N ALA A 145 11.51 7.71 -8.53
CA ALA A 145 11.31 9.01 -9.17
C ALA A 145 11.23 10.12 -8.12
N ILE A 146 10.49 9.87 -7.04
CA ILE A 146 10.26 10.82 -5.95
C ILE A 146 10.58 10.15 -4.62
N ARG A 147 11.29 10.87 -3.75
CA ARG A 147 11.46 10.52 -2.35
C ARG A 147 11.14 11.70 -1.45
N THR A 148 10.40 11.43 -0.39
CA THR A 148 10.08 12.40 0.65
C THR A 148 10.35 11.75 1.99
N GLN A 149 11.16 12.39 2.82
CA GLN A 149 11.61 11.83 4.08
C GLN A 149 11.55 12.86 5.20
N ALA A 150 10.82 12.55 6.27
CA ALA A 150 10.72 13.40 7.45
C ALA A 150 11.08 12.59 8.70
N GLY A 151 12.01 13.10 9.50
CA GLY A 151 12.54 12.41 10.66
C GLY A 151 11.61 12.41 11.87
N LEU A 152 11.23 13.61 12.32
CA LEU A 152 10.27 13.81 13.43
C LEU A 152 8.98 14.51 12.97
N GLY A 153 8.96 15.04 11.75
CA GLY A 153 7.76 15.63 11.15
C GLY A 153 7.03 14.66 10.23
N VAL A 154 6.16 15.23 9.40
CA VAL A 154 5.33 14.49 8.45
C VAL A 154 5.99 14.50 7.07
N ALA A 155 6.07 13.32 6.45
CA ALA A 155 6.48 13.20 5.05
C ALA A 155 5.24 13.24 4.16
N THR A 156 5.12 14.26 3.31
CA THR A 156 3.97 14.45 2.43
C THR A 156 4.39 14.45 0.95
N THR A 157 3.78 13.58 0.15
CA THR A 157 3.99 13.55 -1.30
C THR A 157 2.67 13.71 -2.04
N GLN A 158 2.59 14.68 -2.95
CA GLN A 158 1.45 14.86 -3.84
C GLN A 158 1.88 14.75 -5.32
N THR A 159 1.21 13.89 -6.08
CA THR A 159 1.46 13.70 -7.51
C THR A 159 0.22 14.04 -8.32
N VAL A 160 0.34 14.97 -9.26
CA VAL A 160 -0.73 15.38 -10.21
C VAL A 160 -0.32 15.04 -11.65
N GLY A 161 0.98 15.08 -11.93
CA GLY A 161 1.53 14.84 -13.26
C GLY A 161 1.81 13.37 -13.57
N LEU A 162 2.89 13.14 -14.33
CA LEU A 162 3.35 11.81 -14.75
C LEU A 162 4.62 11.45 -13.99
N VAL A 163 4.61 10.30 -13.30
CA VAL A 163 5.76 9.74 -12.61
C VAL A 163 6.13 8.40 -13.23
N LEU A 164 7.37 8.27 -13.69
CA LEU A 164 7.90 7.05 -14.31
C LEU A 164 9.13 6.55 -13.54
N ALA A 165 9.17 5.27 -13.19
CA ALA A 165 10.34 4.64 -12.58
C ALA A 165 10.64 3.28 -13.20
N GLY A 166 11.90 3.07 -13.59
CA GLY A 166 12.34 1.88 -14.32
C GLY A 166 13.13 0.85 -13.51
N ALA A 167 13.66 1.20 -12.34
CA ALA A 167 14.34 0.30 -11.42
C ALA A 167 14.23 0.82 -9.98
N GLY A 168 14.73 0.05 -9.01
CA GLY A 168 14.63 0.38 -7.58
C GLY A 168 13.50 -0.37 -6.90
N GLU A 169 13.08 0.08 -5.72
CA GLU A 169 12.02 -0.56 -4.93
C GLU A 169 10.64 0.00 -5.27
N CYS A 170 10.54 1.30 -5.58
CA CYS A 170 9.27 1.94 -5.90
C CYS A 170 9.44 3.17 -6.81
N ALA A 171 8.35 3.70 -7.36
CA ALA A 171 8.37 4.98 -8.07
C ALA A 171 8.27 6.19 -7.12
N VAL A 172 7.41 6.09 -6.10
CA VAL A 172 7.23 7.11 -5.07
C VAL A 172 7.53 6.50 -3.71
N MET A 173 8.57 7.01 -3.04
CA MET A 173 8.97 6.62 -1.69
C MET A 173 8.62 7.73 -0.71
N ASN A 174 7.82 7.43 0.30
CA ASN A 174 7.45 8.38 1.34
C ASN A 174 7.77 7.80 2.73
N GLU A 175 8.79 8.36 3.37
CA GLU A 175 9.40 7.88 4.62
C GLU A 175 9.11 8.86 5.76
N GLY A 176 8.03 8.61 6.51
CA GLY A 176 7.60 9.47 7.62
C GLY A 176 7.93 8.86 8.97
N GLY A 177 8.73 9.52 9.81
CA GLY A 177 9.03 9.01 11.14
C GLY A 177 7.85 8.95 12.07
N VAL A 178 6.94 9.93 11.95
CA VAL A 178 5.68 9.95 12.69
C VAL A 178 4.56 9.52 11.76
N ASP A 179 4.32 10.33 10.72
CA ASP A 179 3.27 10.07 9.74
C ASP A 179 3.79 10.22 8.30
N GLY A 180 3.32 9.37 7.40
CA GLY A 180 3.53 9.47 5.97
C GLY A 180 2.22 9.68 5.21
N LEU A 181 2.09 10.78 4.47
CA LEU A 181 0.92 11.08 3.63
C LEU A 181 1.30 11.06 2.14
N VAL A 182 0.61 10.24 1.34
CA VAL A 182 0.76 10.23 -0.12
C VAL A 182 -0.58 10.47 -0.80
N THR A 183 -0.69 11.51 -1.62
CA THR A 183 -1.87 11.77 -2.46
C THR A 183 -1.51 11.66 -3.94
N ASN A 184 -2.08 10.67 -4.63
CA ASN A 184 -1.96 10.53 -6.09
C ASN A 184 -3.22 10.98 -6.82
N LEU A 185 -3.08 12.02 -7.64
CA LEU A 185 -4.08 12.54 -8.57
C LEU A 185 -3.68 12.33 -10.06
N GLY A 186 -2.48 11.80 -10.30
CA GLY A 186 -1.86 11.69 -11.64
C GLY A 186 -1.70 10.26 -12.15
N LEU A 187 -0.67 10.03 -12.96
CA LEU A 187 -0.27 8.70 -13.42
C LEU A 187 1.11 8.34 -12.85
N ILE A 188 1.18 7.22 -12.12
CA ILE A 188 2.42 6.62 -11.65
C ILE A 188 2.62 5.30 -12.39
N HIS A 189 3.80 5.10 -12.98
CA HIS A 189 4.14 3.86 -13.68
C HIS A 189 5.53 3.37 -13.26
N ALA A 190 5.55 2.28 -12.49
CA ALA A 190 6.73 1.53 -12.07
C ALA A 190 6.85 0.24 -12.90
N TYR A 191 7.81 0.18 -13.83
CA TYR A 191 7.88 -0.88 -14.85
C TYR A 191 9.11 -1.79 -14.75
N GLY A 192 9.93 -1.66 -13.70
CA GLY A 192 11.05 -2.57 -13.42
C GLY A 192 10.59 -3.97 -12.98
N SER A 193 11.47 -4.80 -12.44
CA SER A 193 11.07 -6.09 -11.85
C SER A 193 10.65 -5.91 -10.39
N ASP A 194 9.42 -6.29 -10.05
CA ASP A 194 8.87 -6.28 -8.68
C ASP A 194 8.97 -4.90 -8.00
N MET A 195 8.65 -3.85 -8.75
CA MET A 195 8.67 -2.48 -8.25
C MET A 195 7.30 -2.06 -7.76
N ALA A 196 7.25 -1.44 -6.57
CA ALA A 196 6.04 -0.83 -6.10
C ALA A 196 5.73 0.48 -6.84
N GLY A 197 4.44 0.81 -7.02
CA GLY A 197 4.04 2.13 -7.51
C GLY A 197 4.32 3.19 -6.43
N ILE A 198 3.67 3.01 -5.29
CA ILE A 198 3.84 3.84 -4.10
C ILE A 198 4.33 2.96 -2.95
N LEU A 199 5.37 3.40 -2.25
CA LEU A 199 5.79 2.87 -0.96
C LEU A 199 5.68 3.97 0.08
N ALA A 200 4.70 3.86 0.97
CA ALA A 200 4.60 4.68 2.17
C ALA A 200 5.11 3.86 3.35
N THR A 201 6.18 4.30 4.01
CA THR A 201 6.80 3.55 5.09
C THR A 201 7.15 4.46 6.24
N ALA A 202 7.12 3.90 7.43
CA ALA A 202 7.63 4.56 8.61
C ALA A 202 9.13 4.31 8.87
N ARG A 203 9.79 3.55 7.99
CA ARG A 203 11.25 3.38 8.05
C ARG A 203 11.92 4.67 7.59
N ILE A 204 12.84 5.17 8.42
CA ILE A 204 13.65 6.33 8.06
C ILE A 204 15.09 5.89 7.85
N ASP A 205 15.69 6.31 6.74
CA ASP A 205 17.12 6.16 6.51
C ASP A 205 17.84 7.50 6.78
N PHE A 206 18.14 7.81 8.04
CA PHE A 206 18.83 9.06 8.40
C PHE A 206 20.29 9.12 7.97
N THR A 207 20.87 7.95 7.71
CA THR A 207 22.23 7.82 7.23
C THR A 207 22.14 7.53 5.75
N PHE A 208 22.60 8.45 4.89
CA PHE A 208 22.87 8.24 3.46
C PHE A 208 23.79 7.02 3.15
N SER A 209 24.01 6.12 4.13
CA SER A 209 24.69 4.84 4.05
C SER A 209 23.78 3.67 3.65
N GLY A 210 22.47 3.87 3.45
CA GLY A 210 21.54 2.79 3.07
C GLY A 210 21.11 1.88 4.23
N ASN A 211 21.28 2.32 5.48
CA ASN A 211 20.98 1.50 6.67
C ASN A 211 19.67 2.00 7.30
N ARG A 212 18.55 1.48 6.79
CA ARG A 212 17.21 1.75 7.32
C ARG A 212 17.16 1.55 8.83
N GLN A 213 16.80 2.60 9.57
CA GLN A 213 16.49 2.46 10.98
C GLN A 213 15.12 1.79 11.11
N PRO A 214 14.88 1.06 12.22
CA PRO A 214 13.54 0.59 12.56
C PRO A 214 12.58 1.78 12.58
N ALA A 215 11.34 1.55 12.14
CA ALA A 215 10.30 2.56 12.28
C ALA A 215 10.12 2.98 13.74
N LEU A 216 9.68 4.22 13.95
CA LEU A 216 9.31 4.67 15.28
C LEU A 216 8.01 3.98 15.70
N ALA A 217 7.94 3.59 16.97
CA ALA A 217 6.74 2.97 17.54
C ALA A 217 5.49 3.87 17.33
N GLY A 218 4.40 3.26 16.85
CA GLY A 218 3.13 3.93 16.59
C GLY A 218 3.11 4.85 15.37
N SER A 219 4.09 4.74 14.48
CA SER A 219 4.14 5.50 13.23
C SER A 219 3.07 5.03 12.24
N SER A 220 2.39 5.97 11.60
CA SER A 220 1.23 5.70 10.75
C SER A 220 1.46 6.16 9.31
N ALA A 221 0.66 5.66 8.37
CA ALA A 221 0.74 6.10 6.98
C ALA A 221 -0.63 6.11 6.30
N GLU A 222 -0.86 7.14 5.49
CA GLU A 222 -2.07 7.35 4.71
C GLU A 222 -1.72 7.46 3.22
N VAL A 223 -2.40 6.68 2.39
CA VAL A 223 -2.31 6.77 0.92
C VAL A 223 -3.70 7.03 0.33
N VAL A 224 -3.84 8.16 -0.35
CA VAL A 224 -5.06 8.55 -1.07
C VAL A 224 -4.81 8.54 -2.57
N ASN A 225 -5.42 7.58 -3.28
CA ASN A 225 -5.31 7.44 -4.73
C ASN A 225 -6.62 7.82 -5.44
N HIS A 226 -6.59 8.91 -6.21
CA HIS A 226 -7.60 9.26 -7.21
C HIS A 226 -7.12 9.04 -8.66
N GLY A 227 -5.81 8.89 -8.84
CA GLY A 227 -5.15 8.75 -10.13
C GLY A 227 -5.05 7.30 -10.62
N THR A 228 -4.05 7.04 -11.46
CA THR A 228 -3.68 5.70 -11.91
C THR A 228 -2.32 5.32 -11.37
N VAL A 229 -2.22 4.12 -10.82
CA VAL A 229 -0.96 3.49 -10.42
C VAL A 229 -0.81 2.19 -11.19
N LEU A 230 0.28 2.06 -11.95
CA LEU A 230 0.68 0.85 -12.67
C LEU A 230 2.02 0.39 -12.13
N ALA A 231 2.07 -0.80 -11.54
CA ALA A 231 3.26 -1.34 -10.90
C ALA A 231 3.49 -2.79 -11.32
N SER A 232 4.76 -3.17 -11.44
CA SER A 232 5.16 -4.55 -11.70
C SER A 232 5.26 -5.41 -10.44
N GLY A 233 5.46 -4.79 -9.26
CA GLY A 233 5.33 -5.37 -7.94
C GLY A 233 4.02 -4.94 -7.31
N ASP A 234 4.05 -4.37 -6.11
CA ASP A 234 2.85 -3.87 -5.43
C ASP A 234 2.34 -2.55 -6.03
N GLY A 235 1.04 -2.41 -6.27
CA GLY A 235 0.49 -1.11 -6.69
C GLY A 235 0.75 -0.04 -5.62
N VAL A 236 0.24 -0.29 -4.42
CA VAL A 236 0.49 0.49 -3.21
C VAL A 236 0.99 -0.44 -2.12
N ARG A 237 2.13 -0.11 -1.51
CA ARG A 237 2.69 -0.79 -0.34
C ARG A 237 2.76 0.18 0.83
N VAL A 238 2.21 -0.23 1.96
CA VAL A 238 2.26 0.51 3.23
C VAL A 238 2.96 -0.34 4.27
N GLU A 239 3.99 0.21 4.92
CA GLU A 239 4.72 -0.45 6.00
C GLU A 239 4.76 0.44 7.25
N VAL A 240 4.08 0.05 8.32
CA VAL A 240 3.89 0.88 9.53
C VAL A 240 4.06 0.05 10.81
N GLN A 241 4.07 0.72 11.97
CA GLN A 241 3.89 0.08 13.30
C GLN A 241 2.61 0.59 14.00
N GLY A 242 1.96 1.61 13.46
CA GLY A 242 0.69 2.14 13.92
C GLY A 242 -0.39 1.90 12.88
N ASP A 243 -1.18 2.94 12.60
CA ASP A 243 -2.31 2.81 11.68
C ASP A 243 -1.86 2.90 10.21
N ALA A 244 -2.45 2.06 9.36
CA ALA A 244 -2.33 2.14 7.92
C ALA A 244 -3.69 2.45 7.31
N SER A 245 -3.78 3.53 6.52
CA SER A 245 -5.00 3.88 5.79
C SER A 245 -4.73 3.98 4.29
N VAL A 246 -5.54 3.28 3.49
CA VAL A 246 -5.49 3.37 2.02
C VAL A 246 -6.88 3.67 1.47
N THR A 247 -7.05 4.85 0.88
CA THR A 247 -8.27 5.24 0.18
C THR A 247 -8.04 5.26 -1.33
N ASN A 248 -8.79 4.44 -2.07
CA ASN A 248 -8.71 4.34 -3.53
C ASN A 248 -10.04 4.71 -4.22
N ALA A 249 -10.03 5.80 -4.97
CA ALA A 249 -11.08 6.17 -5.92
C ALA A 249 -10.63 6.07 -7.39
N GLY A 250 -9.33 5.80 -7.61
CA GLY A 250 -8.70 5.72 -8.93
C GLY A 250 -8.54 4.29 -9.45
N THR A 251 -7.48 4.06 -10.21
CA THR A 251 -7.08 2.72 -10.67
C THR A 251 -5.73 2.35 -10.07
N ILE A 252 -5.64 1.15 -9.48
CA ILE A 252 -4.40 0.55 -9.01
C ILE A 252 -4.23 -0.78 -9.75
N SER A 253 -3.07 -0.98 -10.37
CA SER A 253 -2.69 -2.25 -11.00
C SER A 253 -1.33 -2.68 -10.48
N GLY A 254 -1.28 -3.81 -9.79
CA GLY A 254 -0.03 -4.44 -9.32
C GLY A 254 0.27 -5.76 -10.01
N GLY A 255 1.54 -6.16 -10.02
CA GLY A 255 1.96 -7.50 -10.40
C GLY A 255 1.92 -8.46 -9.21
N THR A 256 2.40 -8.05 -8.04
CA THR A 256 2.43 -8.88 -6.82
C THR A 256 1.13 -8.68 -6.02
N ALA A 257 0.93 -7.49 -5.47
CA ALA A 257 -0.34 -7.09 -4.89
C ALA A 257 -0.91 -5.81 -5.51
N GLY A 258 -2.23 -5.63 -5.49
CA GLY A 258 -2.82 -4.32 -5.80
C GLY A 258 -2.52 -3.33 -4.67
N ILE A 259 -2.96 -3.67 -3.46
CA ILE A 259 -2.65 -2.99 -2.21
C ILE A 259 -2.04 -4.02 -1.26
N ARG A 260 -0.92 -3.67 -0.62
CA ARG A 260 -0.28 -4.47 0.43
C ARG A 260 0.01 -3.62 1.65
N VAL A 261 -0.51 -4.01 2.79
CA VAL A 261 -0.30 -3.35 4.08
C VAL A 261 0.44 -4.32 4.99
N ILE A 262 1.50 -3.84 5.65
CA ILE A 262 2.39 -4.68 6.46
C ILE A 262 2.63 -4.01 7.80
N ASP A 263 2.28 -4.70 8.88
CA ASP A 263 2.77 -4.36 10.21
C ASP A 263 4.22 -4.83 10.35
N MET A 264 5.08 -3.89 10.75
CA MET A 264 6.51 -4.11 10.87
C MET A 264 6.98 -4.52 12.26
N ASP A 265 6.19 -4.32 13.31
CA ASP A 265 6.68 -4.61 14.67
C ASP A 265 6.48 -6.08 15.08
N GLY A 266 5.51 -6.77 14.48
CA GLY A 266 5.35 -8.22 14.61
C GLY A 266 5.06 -8.69 16.03
N SER A 267 4.72 -7.78 16.96
CA SER A 267 4.72 -8.12 18.38
C SER A 267 3.73 -7.39 19.28
N ASP A 268 3.17 -6.25 18.88
CA ASP A 268 2.35 -5.46 19.79
C ASP A 268 0.84 -5.58 19.59
N GLY A 269 0.40 -6.20 18.49
CA GLY A 269 -1.02 -6.44 18.24
C GLY A 269 -1.82 -5.13 18.07
N SER A 270 -1.14 -4.03 17.73
CA SER A 270 -1.73 -2.69 17.70
C SER A 270 -1.84 -2.14 16.28
N GLY A 271 -2.45 -0.95 16.14
CA GLY A 271 -2.72 -0.36 14.83
C GLY A 271 -3.91 -0.96 14.10
N LEU A 272 -4.56 -0.13 13.30
CA LEU A 272 -5.65 -0.51 12.40
C LEU A 272 -5.17 -0.49 10.94
N ALA A 273 -5.51 -1.53 10.18
CA ALA A 273 -5.36 -1.51 8.72
C ALA A 273 -6.71 -1.17 8.07
N GLU A 274 -6.92 0.09 7.68
CA GLU A 274 -8.14 0.58 7.02
C GLU A 274 -7.94 0.69 5.50
N ILE A 275 -8.78 0.01 4.72
CA ILE A 275 -8.73 0.06 3.25
C ILE A 275 -10.13 0.36 2.71
N MET A 276 -10.28 1.51 2.06
CA MET A 276 -11.52 1.93 1.42
C MET A 276 -11.32 2.04 -0.10
N SER A 277 -12.03 1.24 -0.89
CA SER A 277 -11.92 1.29 -2.35
C SER A 277 -13.27 1.44 -3.06
N SER A 278 -13.45 2.57 -3.73
CA SER A 278 -14.52 2.81 -4.71
C SER A 278 -14.03 2.74 -6.16
N GLY A 279 -12.71 2.68 -6.36
CA GLY A 279 -12.06 2.60 -7.66
C GLY A 279 -11.88 1.18 -8.18
N THR A 280 -10.89 1.00 -9.07
CA THR A 280 -10.51 -0.30 -9.62
C THR A 280 -9.18 -0.75 -9.04
N ILE A 281 -9.12 -1.99 -8.56
CA ILE A 281 -7.89 -2.68 -8.14
C ILE A 281 -7.74 -3.91 -9.03
N LEU A 282 -6.62 -3.98 -9.74
CA LEU A 282 -6.21 -5.11 -10.56
C LEU A 282 -4.91 -5.67 -9.99
N SER A 283 -4.80 -6.98 -9.86
CA SER A 283 -3.54 -7.62 -9.49
C SER A 283 -3.33 -8.90 -10.29
N GLN A 284 -2.08 -9.23 -10.62
CA GLN A 284 -1.75 -10.57 -11.13
C GLN A 284 -1.64 -11.59 -9.99
N GLY A 285 -1.29 -11.15 -8.78
CA GLY A 285 -1.32 -11.94 -7.55
C GLY A 285 -2.57 -11.63 -6.72
N THR A 286 -2.37 -11.26 -5.46
CA THR A 286 -3.45 -10.91 -4.52
C THR A 286 -3.90 -9.47 -4.75
N ALA A 287 -5.19 -9.16 -4.73
CA ALA A 287 -5.61 -7.77 -4.98
C ALA A 287 -5.42 -6.88 -3.74
N ILE A 288 -5.84 -7.33 -2.56
CA ILE A 288 -5.61 -6.66 -1.28
C ILE A 288 -5.00 -7.66 -0.30
N ALA A 289 -3.85 -7.32 0.28
CA ALA A 289 -3.19 -8.12 1.30
C ALA A 289 -2.90 -7.27 2.54
N VAL A 290 -3.36 -7.73 3.71
CA VAL A 290 -2.98 -7.20 5.02
C VAL A 290 -2.16 -8.27 5.71
N GLU A 291 -0.94 -7.94 6.09
CA GLU A 291 0.04 -8.85 6.68
C GLU A 291 0.58 -8.30 8.00
N GLY A 292 0.95 -9.21 8.89
CA GLY A 292 1.44 -8.87 10.23
C GLY A 292 0.33 -9.02 11.27
N ASP A 293 0.54 -8.41 12.43
CA ASP A 293 -0.30 -8.56 13.62
C ASP A 293 -1.05 -7.28 13.96
N PHE A 294 -1.62 -6.60 12.96
CA PHE A 294 -2.56 -5.51 13.20
C PHE A 294 -3.65 -5.94 14.19
N ALA A 295 -4.15 -5.01 14.99
CA ALA A 295 -5.26 -5.28 15.90
C ALA A 295 -6.51 -5.77 15.15
N ARG A 296 -6.70 -5.27 13.93
CA ARG A 296 -7.80 -5.57 13.01
C ARG A 296 -7.51 -4.97 11.63
N ALA A 297 -8.04 -5.61 10.59
CA ALA A 297 -8.24 -5.01 9.28
C ALA A 297 -9.71 -4.59 9.07
N GLU A 298 -9.95 -3.39 8.55
CA GLU A 298 -11.26 -2.92 8.09
C GLU A 298 -11.22 -2.59 6.60
N ILE A 299 -11.86 -3.43 5.78
CA ILE A 299 -11.83 -3.34 4.33
C ILE A 299 -13.25 -3.05 3.82
N THR A 300 -13.43 -1.90 3.16
CA THR A 300 -14.71 -1.50 2.55
C THR A 300 -14.58 -1.34 1.04
N LEU A 301 -15.40 -2.07 0.29
CA LEU A 301 -15.35 -2.12 -1.18
C LEU A 301 -16.68 -1.70 -1.80
N SER A 302 -16.67 -0.67 -2.64
CA SER A 302 -17.78 -0.28 -3.52
C SER A 302 -17.40 -0.26 -5.01
N GLY A 303 -16.13 -0.58 -5.31
CA GLY A 303 -15.54 -0.57 -6.65
C GLY A 303 -15.29 -1.96 -7.24
N GLN A 304 -14.27 -2.06 -8.10
CA GLN A 304 -13.87 -3.31 -8.74
C GLN A 304 -12.58 -3.85 -8.12
N VAL A 305 -12.57 -5.12 -7.72
CA VAL A 305 -11.40 -5.83 -7.22
C VAL A 305 -11.24 -7.12 -8.02
N LEU A 306 -10.18 -7.22 -8.82
CA LEU A 306 -9.88 -8.38 -9.64
C LEU A 306 -8.49 -8.89 -9.29
N SER A 307 -8.42 -10.08 -8.70
CA SER A 307 -7.16 -10.80 -8.52
C SER A 307 -6.86 -11.70 -9.71
N GLY A 308 -5.58 -12.06 -9.84
CA GLY A 308 -5.10 -12.97 -10.87
C GLY A 308 -5.03 -14.39 -10.33
N THR A 309 -3.83 -14.84 -9.98
CA THR A 309 -3.61 -16.17 -9.40
C THR A 309 -3.71 -16.21 -7.88
N GLY A 310 -3.81 -15.06 -7.21
CA GLY A 310 -3.99 -14.94 -5.77
C GLY A 310 -5.45 -14.66 -5.37
N THR A 311 -5.65 -14.35 -4.09
CA THR A 311 -6.96 -13.99 -3.53
C THR A 311 -7.35 -12.56 -3.92
N ALA A 312 -8.63 -12.25 -3.96
CA ALA A 312 -9.09 -10.87 -4.01
C ALA A 312 -8.71 -10.14 -2.71
N ILE A 313 -8.92 -10.80 -1.56
CA ILE A 313 -8.59 -10.25 -0.25
C ILE A 313 -7.87 -11.34 0.55
N HIS A 314 -6.78 -10.96 1.21
CA HIS A 314 -6.12 -11.76 2.23
C HIS A 314 -5.87 -10.91 3.47
N THR A 315 -6.32 -11.37 4.62
CA THR A 315 -6.00 -10.77 5.93
C THR A 315 -5.35 -11.79 6.86
N GLY A 316 -5.08 -11.37 8.10
CA GLY A 316 -4.07 -11.94 8.98
C GLY A 316 -4.60 -12.98 9.95
N THR A 317 -4.32 -12.81 11.24
CA THR A 317 -4.85 -13.67 12.32
C THR A 317 -5.67 -12.84 13.32
N SER A 318 -6.17 -11.70 12.88
CA SER A 318 -6.86 -10.69 13.68
C SER A 318 -8.35 -10.71 13.38
N ASP A 319 -9.18 -10.20 14.30
CA ASP A 319 -10.62 -10.11 14.09
C ASP A 319 -10.95 -9.05 13.02
N ASP A 320 -11.12 -9.46 11.77
CA ASP A 320 -11.19 -8.58 10.62
C ASP A 320 -12.63 -8.28 10.19
N VAL A 321 -12.82 -7.16 9.46
CA VAL A 321 -14.12 -6.80 8.87
C VAL A 321 -13.95 -6.48 7.41
N ILE A 322 -14.67 -7.22 6.57
CA ILE A 322 -14.76 -7.00 5.14
C ILE A 322 -16.20 -6.67 4.78
N SER A 323 -16.43 -5.46 4.28
CA SER A 323 -17.73 -5.00 3.79
C SER A 323 -17.69 -4.76 2.29
N VAL A 324 -18.44 -5.58 1.55
CA VAL A 324 -18.59 -5.49 0.09
C VAL A 324 -19.96 -4.88 -0.22
N GLN A 325 -19.95 -3.63 -0.66
CA GLN A 325 -21.12 -2.79 -0.82
C GLN A 325 -21.76 -2.89 -2.21
N ASN A 326 -22.99 -2.41 -2.33
CA ASN A 326 -23.77 -2.40 -3.55
C ASN A 326 -23.00 -1.78 -4.73
N GLY A 327 -22.99 -2.51 -5.86
CA GLY A 327 -22.29 -2.11 -7.07
C GLY A 327 -20.83 -2.58 -7.14
N ALA A 328 -20.28 -3.12 -6.06
CA ALA A 328 -18.96 -3.72 -6.08
C ALA A 328 -18.91 -4.98 -6.96
N CYS A 329 -17.74 -5.22 -7.57
CA CYS A 329 -17.44 -6.43 -8.31
C CYS A 329 -16.13 -7.02 -7.80
N VAL A 330 -16.20 -8.18 -7.17
CA VAL A 330 -15.04 -8.89 -6.60
C VAL A 330 -14.86 -10.22 -7.33
N ILE A 331 -13.72 -10.37 -8.00
CA ILE A 331 -13.33 -11.60 -8.70
C ILE A 331 -12.07 -12.12 -8.03
N GLY A 332 -12.17 -13.32 -7.45
CA GLY A 332 -11.15 -13.94 -6.62
C GLY A 332 -11.68 -14.30 -5.23
N ASP A 333 -10.93 -15.12 -4.51
CA ASP A 333 -11.29 -15.60 -3.18
C ASP A 333 -11.09 -14.52 -2.11
N ILE A 334 -11.83 -14.60 -1.01
CA ILE A 334 -11.63 -13.82 0.20
C ILE A 334 -11.14 -14.79 1.28
N ALA A 335 -9.96 -14.55 1.83
CA ALA A 335 -9.37 -15.39 2.87
C ALA A 335 -8.97 -14.53 4.07
N THR A 336 -9.69 -14.64 5.18
CA THR A 336 -9.50 -13.73 6.34
C THR A 336 -8.45 -14.22 7.33
N GLY A 337 -8.22 -15.53 7.38
CA GLY A 337 -7.19 -16.13 8.23
C GLY A 337 -7.77 -16.47 9.60
N ASP A 338 -6.96 -16.56 10.66
CA ASP A 338 -7.53 -16.87 11.99
C ASP A 338 -8.16 -15.60 12.61
N GLY A 339 -8.93 -15.73 13.69
CA GLY A 339 -9.60 -14.61 14.37
C GLY A 339 -11.12 -14.69 14.22
N ASP A 340 -11.86 -13.87 14.97
CA ASP A 340 -13.33 -13.81 14.84
C ASP A 340 -13.70 -12.80 13.75
N ASP A 341 -13.83 -13.27 12.50
CA ASP A 341 -13.96 -12.42 11.31
C ASP A 341 -15.40 -12.11 10.92
N ILE A 342 -15.60 -10.97 10.24
CA ILE A 342 -16.90 -10.57 9.69
C ILE A 342 -16.78 -10.27 8.19
N VAL A 343 -17.50 -11.01 7.36
CA VAL A 343 -17.58 -10.79 5.91
C VAL A 343 -19.02 -10.49 5.50
N LEU A 344 -19.28 -9.27 5.01
CA LEU A 344 -20.61 -8.78 4.67
C LEU A 344 -20.73 -8.45 3.18
N PHE A 345 -21.64 -9.12 2.47
CA PHE A 345 -22.03 -8.75 1.11
C PHE A 345 -23.41 -8.08 1.10
N GLU A 346 -23.51 -6.90 0.48
CA GLU A 346 -24.81 -6.31 0.15
C GLU A 346 -25.46 -6.98 -1.07
N ASP A 347 -26.76 -6.81 -1.24
CA ASP A 347 -27.56 -7.53 -2.26
C ASP A 347 -27.06 -7.32 -3.71
N ALA A 348 -26.61 -6.11 -4.07
CA ALA A 348 -26.22 -5.78 -5.45
C ALA A 348 -24.71 -5.92 -5.71
N VAL A 349 -24.05 -6.86 -5.01
CA VAL A 349 -22.65 -7.23 -5.27
C VAL A 349 -22.55 -8.29 -6.37
N THR A 350 -21.52 -8.18 -7.23
CA THR A 350 -21.06 -9.30 -8.05
C THR A 350 -19.85 -9.95 -7.37
N PHE A 351 -19.98 -11.20 -6.94
CA PHE A 351 -18.89 -11.96 -6.35
C PHE A 351 -18.64 -13.24 -7.16
N CYS A 352 -17.37 -13.54 -7.42
CA CYS A 352 -16.94 -14.78 -8.06
C CYS A 352 -15.68 -15.29 -7.37
N GLY A 353 -15.86 -16.12 -6.36
CA GLY A 353 -14.79 -16.71 -5.57
C GLY A 353 -15.36 -17.56 -4.44
N VAL A 354 -14.49 -17.92 -3.51
CA VAL A 354 -14.81 -18.57 -2.24
C VAL A 354 -14.49 -17.62 -1.10
N VAL A 355 -15.35 -17.58 -0.08
CA VAL A 355 -15.04 -16.99 1.22
C VAL A 355 -14.51 -18.10 2.12
N SER A 356 -13.33 -17.92 2.69
CA SER A 356 -12.70 -18.86 3.64
C SER A 356 -12.27 -18.09 4.87
N THR A 357 -12.84 -18.39 6.02
CA THR A 357 -12.53 -17.68 7.28
C THR A 357 -11.67 -18.48 8.24
N ALA A 358 -11.25 -19.68 7.84
CA ALA A 358 -10.20 -20.47 8.49
C ALA A 358 -10.47 -20.84 9.97
N GLY A 359 -10.16 -19.99 10.95
CA GLY A 359 -10.18 -20.39 12.36
C GLY A 359 -10.63 -19.29 13.30
N GLY A 360 -11.76 -19.47 13.98
CA GLY A 360 -12.37 -18.47 14.87
C GLY A 360 -13.89 -18.60 14.86
N ASP A 361 -14.60 -17.83 15.66
CA ASP A 361 -16.07 -17.81 15.60
C ASP A 361 -16.53 -16.74 14.58
N ASP A 362 -16.65 -17.11 13.31
CA ASP A 362 -16.81 -16.16 12.19
C ASP A 362 -18.26 -15.79 11.86
N GLU A 363 -18.48 -14.66 11.19
CA GLU A 363 -19.78 -14.21 10.70
C GLU A 363 -19.74 -13.86 9.20
N VAL A 364 -20.41 -14.65 8.35
CA VAL A 364 -20.43 -14.45 6.89
C VAL A 364 -21.86 -14.24 6.39
N HIS A 365 -22.11 -13.10 5.73
CA HIS A 365 -23.39 -12.76 5.09
C HIS A 365 -23.25 -12.74 3.58
N LEU A 366 -23.80 -13.72 2.90
CA LEU A 366 -23.81 -13.79 1.44
C LEU A 366 -24.89 -12.87 0.83
N GLY A 367 -24.58 -12.28 -0.33
CA GLY A 367 -25.48 -11.38 -1.05
C GLY A 367 -26.38 -12.10 -2.04
N ALA A 368 -27.23 -11.36 -2.76
CA ALA A 368 -28.21 -11.93 -3.70
C ALA A 368 -27.59 -12.66 -4.91
N ALA A 369 -26.30 -12.45 -5.21
CA ALA A 369 -25.57 -13.21 -6.23
C ALA A 369 -25.31 -14.67 -5.83
N GLY A 370 -25.41 -14.96 -4.53
CA GLY A 370 -24.98 -16.21 -3.92
C GLY A 370 -23.45 -16.29 -3.78
N GLY A 371 -22.98 -17.30 -3.05
CA GLY A 371 -21.56 -17.51 -2.83
C GLY A 371 -21.20 -18.93 -2.43
N THR A 372 -19.90 -19.20 -2.34
CA THR A 372 -19.37 -20.39 -1.67
C THR A 372 -18.64 -19.93 -0.41
N VAL A 373 -18.99 -20.54 0.72
CA VAL A 373 -18.38 -20.23 2.02
C VAL A 373 -17.82 -21.50 2.67
N ILE A 374 -16.63 -21.36 3.23
CA ILE A 374 -15.97 -22.27 4.17
C ILE A 374 -15.78 -21.43 5.43
N GLY A 375 -16.49 -21.78 6.51
CA GLY A 375 -16.29 -21.12 7.81
C GLY A 375 -14.93 -21.56 8.36
N GLY A 376 -14.87 -22.79 8.86
CA GLY A 376 -13.61 -23.48 9.12
C GLY A 376 -13.64 -24.12 10.50
N ASP A 377 -12.58 -23.94 11.28
CA ASP A 377 -12.58 -24.30 12.69
C ASP A 377 -13.23 -23.19 13.52
N GLY A 378 -14.12 -23.53 14.44
CA GLY A 378 -14.83 -22.56 15.30
C GLY A 378 -16.35 -22.70 15.20
N ASN A 379 -17.10 -21.76 15.76
CA ASN A 379 -18.57 -21.79 15.73
C ASN A 379 -19.10 -20.67 14.84
N ASP A 380 -19.28 -20.99 13.56
CA ASP A 380 -19.53 -19.95 12.56
C ASP A 380 -21.01 -19.60 12.42
N LEU A 381 -21.28 -18.34 12.09
CA LEU A 381 -22.59 -17.80 11.73
C LEU A 381 -22.63 -17.52 10.23
N LEU A 382 -23.30 -18.39 9.48
CA LEU A 382 -23.33 -18.35 8.02
C LEU A 382 -24.75 -17.98 7.54
N PHE A 383 -24.89 -16.84 6.88
CA PHE A 383 -26.17 -16.33 6.39
C PHE A 383 -26.24 -16.46 4.86
N ALA A 384 -27.20 -17.25 4.39
CA ALA A 384 -27.52 -17.39 2.97
C ALA A 384 -28.06 -16.08 2.38
N GLY A 385 -27.74 -15.85 1.11
CA GLY A 385 -28.36 -14.81 0.30
C GLY A 385 -29.60 -15.35 -0.41
N SER A 386 -30.16 -14.57 -1.35
CA SER A 386 -31.23 -15.06 -2.22
C SER A 386 -30.73 -15.85 -3.44
N GLY A 387 -29.41 -16.03 -3.54
CA GLY A 387 -28.72 -16.64 -4.67
C GLY A 387 -28.72 -18.16 -4.60
N ILE A 388 -27.78 -18.79 -5.31
CA ILE A 388 -27.45 -20.21 -5.09
C ILE A 388 -26.23 -20.21 -4.17
N ASP A 389 -26.42 -20.63 -2.93
CA ASP A 389 -25.36 -20.65 -1.93
C ASP A 389 -24.80 -22.06 -1.72
N HIS A 390 -23.48 -22.14 -1.56
CA HIS A 390 -22.77 -23.37 -1.24
C HIS A 390 -22.07 -23.23 0.11
N PHE A 391 -22.47 -24.06 1.07
CA PHE A 391 -21.82 -24.16 2.37
C PHE A 391 -20.96 -25.41 2.39
N VAL A 392 -19.66 -25.23 2.59
CA VAL A 392 -18.67 -26.29 2.51
C VAL A 392 -18.17 -26.61 3.91
N PHE A 393 -18.18 -27.89 4.26
CA PHE A 393 -17.74 -28.38 5.57
C PHE A 393 -16.82 -29.60 5.42
N SER A 394 -15.81 -29.68 6.27
CA SER A 394 -14.86 -30.78 6.32
C SER A 394 -15.07 -31.67 7.55
N PHE A 395 -14.81 -32.97 7.40
CA PHE A 395 -14.81 -33.93 8.51
C PHE A 395 -13.74 -33.64 9.57
N THR A 396 -12.69 -32.87 9.22
CA THR A 396 -11.59 -32.56 10.12
C THR A 396 -11.75 -31.24 10.85
N GLU A 397 -12.69 -30.40 10.44
CA GLU A 397 -13.03 -29.18 11.14
C GLU A 397 -13.61 -29.49 12.54
N MET A 398 -13.59 -28.50 13.42
CA MET A 398 -14.13 -28.61 14.76
C MET A 398 -15.00 -27.40 15.07
N GLY A 399 -16.28 -27.61 15.42
CA GLY A 399 -17.19 -26.48 15.51
C GLY A 399 -18.65 -26.82 15.69
N THR A 400 -19.45 -25.81 15.99
CA THR A 400 -20.91 -25.84 15.86
C THR A 400 -21.37 -24.66 15.02
N ASP A 401 -21.60 -24.92 13.74
CA ASP A 401 -21.92 -23.88 12.77
C ASP A 401 -23.43 -23.68 12.69
N HIS A 402 -23.84 -22.43 12.52
CA HIS A 402 -25.22 -22.03 12.39
C HIS A 402 -25.47 -21.43 11.01
N VAL A 403 -26.29 -22.10 10.22
CA VAL A 403 -26.68 -21.64 8.89
C VAL A 403 -28.09 -21.07 8.92
N TYR A 404 -28.24 -19.81 8.54
CA TYR A 404 -29.50 -19.09 8.48
C TYR A 404 -29.92 -18.83 7.03
N GLY A 405 -31.23 -18.87 6.77
CA GLY A 405 -31.79 -18.55 5.45
C GLY A 405 -31.63 -19.63 4.38
N PHE A 406 -31.11 -20.80 4.74
CA PHE A 406 -30.87 -21.92 3.82
C PHE A 406 -32.18 -22.37 3.12
N ASP A 407 -32.20 -22.32 1.79
CA ASP A 407 -33.27 -22.87 0.96
C ASP A 407 -32.84 -24.25 0.43
N PRO A 408 -33.41 -25.36 0.95
CA PRO A 408 -33.01 -26.71 0.52
C PRO A 408 -33.32 -27.02 -0.94
N THR A 409 -34.08 -26.17 -1.65
CA THR A 409 -34.38 -26.31 -3.08
C THR A 409 -33.40 -25.54 -3.98
N VAL A 410 -32.65 -24.60 -3.42
CA VAL A 410 -31.75 -23.69 -4.16
C VAL A 410 -30.30 -23.86 -3.73
N ASP A 411 -30.03 -24.01 -2.43
CA ASP A 411 -28.69 -24.04 -1.85
C ASP A 411 -28.11 -25.45 -1.77
N ARG A 412 -26.81 -25.53 -1.52
CA ARG A 412 -26.08 -26.80 -1.45
C ARG A 412 -25.21 -26.89 -0.21
N LEU A 413 -25.18 -28.09 0.36
CA LEU A 413 -24.21 -28.50 1.36
C LEU A 413 -23.15 -29.35 0.68
N VAL A 414 -21.88 -29.04 0.92
CA VAL A 414 -20.75 -29.72 0.33
C VAL A 414 -19.93 -30.36 1.44
N PHE A 415 -19.83 -31.69 1.45
CA PHE A 415 -19.02 -32.43 2.43
C PHE A 415 -17.87 -33.17 1.75
N ASP A 416 -16.73 -33.25 2.43
CA ASP A 416 -15.55 -34.03 2.03
C ASP A 416 -15.63 -35.52 2.44
N THR A 417 -16.75 -35.93 3.05
CA THR A 417 -16.95 -37.27 3.59
C THR A 417 -18.39 -37.73 3.42
N THR A 418 -18.57 -39.05 3.39
CA THR A 418 -19.90 -39.67 3.41
C THR A 418 -20.37 -40.04 4.82
N GLN A 419 -19.58 -39.72 5.86
CA GLN A 419 -19.85 -40.10 7.25
C GLN A 419 -20.50 -38.96 8.01
N PHE A 420 -21.82 -38.83 7.84
CA PHE A 420 -22.62 -37.85 8.59
C PHE A 420 -23.92 -38.47 9.08
N SER A 421 -24.54 -37.81 10.04
CA SER A 421 -25.91 -38.10 10.49
C SER A 421 -26.72 -36.82 10.56
N SER A 422 -28.04 -36.92 10.48
CA SER A 422 -28.92 -35.76 10.64
C SER A 422 -30.13 -36.09 11.49
N VAL A 423 -30.59 -35.11 12.26
CA VAL A 423 -31.74 -35.21 13.15
C VAL A 423 -32.47 -33.87 13.20
N VAL A 424 -33.80 -33.91 13.16
CA VAL A 424 -34.63 -32.70 13.33
C VAL A 424 -34.75 -32.37 14.82
N VAL A 425 -34.43 -31.14 15.19
CA VAL A 425 -34.50 -30.62 16.57
C VAL A 425 -35.35 -29.35 16.57
N GLY A 426 -36.60 -29.47 17.00
CA GLY A 426 -37.54 -28.34 16.89
C GLY A 426 -37.87 -28.06 15.42
N ASP A 427 -37.61 -26.82 15.00
CA ASP A 427 -37.81 -26.36 13.61
C ASP A 427 -36.50 -26.42 12.79
N ASP A 428 -35.41 -26.92 13.38
CA ASP A 428 -34.07 -26.93 12.80
C ASP A 428 -33.62 -28.35 12.41
N LEU A 429 -32.64 -28.43 11.51
CA LEU A 429 -31.96 -29.67 11.13
C LEU A 429 -30.54 -29.63 11.65
N LEU A 430 -30.24 -30.51 12.61
CA LEU A 430 -28.90 -30.75 13.09
C LEU A 430 -28.23 -31.82 12.24
N ILE A 431 -27.09 -31.50 11.66
CA ILE A 431 -26.21 -32.43 10.95
C ILE A 431 -24.94 -32.60 11.79
N THR A 432 -24.49 -33.83 11.98
CA THR A 432 -23.25 -34.14 12.69
C THR A 432 -22.27 -34.80 11.73
N LEU A 433 -21.09 -34.20 11.60
CA LEU A 433 -19.99 -34.59 10.72
C LEU A 433 -18.71 -34.77 11.55
N GLY A 434 -18.48 -35.98 12.06
CA GLY A 434 -17.32 -36.21 12.93
C GLY A 434 -17.43 -35.43 14.25
N ALA A 435 -16.59 -34.40 14.42
CA ALA A 435 -16.61 -33.50 15.57
C ALA A 435 -17.40 -32.20 15.30
N THR A 436 -17.73 -31.90 14.05
CA THR A 436 -18.50 -30.71 13.65
C THR A 436 -20.00 -30.97 13.76
N GLU A 437 -20.71 -29.98 14.29
CA GLU A 437 -22.17 -29.91 14.26
C GLU A 437 -22.58 -28.74 13.36
N ILE A 438 -23.61 -28.95 12.52
CA ILE A 438 -24.15 -27.92 11.62
C ILE A 438 -25.64 -27.82 11.91
N VAL A 439 -26.08 -26.64 12.33
CA VAL A 439 -27.48 -26.32 12.61
C VAL A 439 -28.03 -25.51 11.45
N LEU A 440 -28.89 -26.13 10.65
CA LEU A 440 -29.66 -25.42 9.63
C LEU A 440 -30.95 -24.91 10.26
N HIS A 441 -31.04 -23.61 10.46
CA HIS A 441 -32.21 -22.98 11.06
C HIS A 441 -33.42 -23.02 10.13
N ASP A 442 -34.61 -23.20 10.71
CA ASP A 442 -35.91 -23.24 10.00
C ASP A 442 -35.99 -24.28 8.86
N THR A 443 -35.10 -25.29 8.89
CA THR A 443 -35.01 -26.35 7.89
C THR A 443 -35.26 -27.70 8.55
N THR A 444 -36.16 -28.52 8.02
CA THR A 444 -36.46 -29.85 8.59
C THR A 444 -36.23 -31.02 7.63
N THR A 445 -35.92 -30.73 6.37
CA THR A 445 -35.68 -31.74 5.32
C THR A 445 -34.71 -31.23 4.28
N LEU A 446 -33.86 -32.11 3.74
CA LEU A 446 -33.02 -31.83 2.57
C LEU A 446 -33.67 -32.40 1.30
N ALA A 447 -33.53 -31.71 0.17
CA ALA A 447 -33.89 -32.26 -1.13
C ALA A 447 -32.79 -33.24 -1.61
N ALA A 448 -33.13 -34.09 -2.58
CA ALA A 448 -32.23 -35.15 -3.05
C ALA A 448 -30.94 -34.64 -3.72
N ASP A 449 -30.96 -33.40 -4.19
CA ASP A 449 -29.84 -32.72 -4.87
C ASP A 449 -29.15 -31.65 -4.00
N THR A 450 -29.60 -31.46 -2.77
CA THR A 450 -29.02 -30.50 -1.82
C THR A 450 -27.61 -30.89 -1.36
N LEU A 451 -27.33 -32.19 -1.31
CA LEU A 451 -26.06 -32.72 -0.81
C LEU A 451 -25.08 -33.02 -1.96
N LEU A 452 -23.93 -32.37 -1.93
CA LEU A 452 -22.79 -32.64 -2.80
C LEU A 452 -21.69 -33.32 -1.98
N LEU A 453 -21.22 -34.47 -2.47
CA LEU A 453 -20.10 -35.20 -1.87
C LEU A 453 -18.87 -35.01 -2.75
N VAL A 454 -17.82 -34.40 -2.20
CA VAL A 454 -16.51 -34.31 -2.84
C VAL A 454 -15.69 -35.48 -2.33
N GLY A 455 -15.28 -36.39 -3.21
CA GLY A 455 -14.59 -37.64 -2.86
C GLY A 455 -13.15 -37.73 -3.32
#